data_AF-A0A847L1G5-F1
#
_entry.id   AF-A0A847L1G5-F1
#
_cell.length_a   1.000
_cell.length_b   1.000
_cell.length_c   1.000
_cell.angle_alpha   90.00
_cell.angle_beta   90.00
_cell.angle_gamma   90.00
#
_symmetry.space_group_name_H-M   'P 1'
#
loop_
_entity.id
_entity.type
_entity.pdbx_description
1 polymer ?
#
loop_
_entity_poly.entity_id
_entity_poly.type
_entity_poly.pdbx_seq_one_letter_code
_entity_poly.pdbx_strand_id
1 'polypeptide(L)' 'MKKLLVTGSSGLIGSEVCKHFHELGWEIHGMDS' A
#
# COMPACT_ATOMS: atom_id res chain seq x y z
N MET A 1 -11.64 11.08 -1.18
CA MET A 1 -11.02 9.75 -0.90
C MET A 1 -9.54 9.85 -1.20
N LYS A 2 -8.66 9.42 -0.28
CA LYS A 2 -7.20 9.51 -0.50
C LYS A 2 -6.72 8.24 -1.21
N LYS A 3 -5.83 8.39 -2.20
CA LYS A 3 -5.27 7.28 -3.00
C LYS A 3 -3.77 7.19 -2.77
N LEU A 4 -3.23 5.96 -2.72
CA LEU A 4 -1.80 5.69 -2.57
C LEU A 4 -1.35 4.61 -3.56
N LEU A 5 -0.31 4.89 -4.33
CA LEU A 5 0.41 3.89 -5.14
C LEU A 5 1.64 3.42 -4.35
N VAL A 6 1.78 2.12 -4.16
CA VAL A 6 2.91 1.51 -3.44
C VAL A 6 3.67 0.60 -4.41
N THR A 7 4.94 0.93 -4.68
CA THR A 7 5.85 0.08 -5.44
C THR A 7 6.63 -0.84 -4.50
N GLY A 8 6.90 -2.07 -4.91
CA GLY A 8 7.49 -3.07 -4.01
C GLY A 8 6.51 -3.47 -2.91
N SER A 9 5.20 -3.46 -3.21
CA SER A 9 4.10 -3.73 -2.29
C SER A 9 4.15 -5.13 -1.66
N SER A 10 4.85 -6.07 -2.28
CA SER A 10 5.04 -7.44 -1.76
C SER A 10 6.27 -7.59 -0.87
N GLY A 11 7.11 -6.56 -0.74
CA GLY A 11 8.29 -6.56 0.13
C GLY A 11 7.96 -6.27 1.59
N LEU A 12 8.90 -6.58 2.51
CA LEU A 12 8.72 -6.45 3.97
C LEU A 12 8.13 -5.10 4.41
N ILE A 13 8.63 -3.99 3.85
CA ILE A 13 8.15 -2.65 4.19
C ILE A 13 6.90 -2.29 3.40
N GLY A 14 6.84 -2.64 2.12
CA GLY A 14 5.70 -2.34 1.26
C GLY A 14 4.41 -2.98 1.75
N SER A 15 4.48 -4.20 2.26
CA SER A 15 3.32 -4.91 2.81
C SER A 15 2.76 -4.24 4.07
N GLU A 16 3.62 -3.77 4.97
CA GLU A 16 3.19 -3.04 6.18
C GLU A 16 2.62 -1.66 5.85
N VAL A 17 3.19 -0.96 4.85
CA VAL A 17 2.64 0.31 4.34
C VAL A 17 1.24 0.10 3.77
N CYS A 18 1.04 -0.91 2.92
CA CYS A 18 -0.28 -1.24 2.37
C CYS A 18 -1.29 -1.50 3.47
N LYS A 19 -0.93 -2.31 4.48
CA LYS A 19 -1.80 -2.65 5.60
C LYS A 19 -2.17 -1.44 6.44
N HIS A 20 -1.17 -0.66 6.85
CA HIS A 20 -1.37 0.53 7.69
C HIS A 20 -2.32 1.55 7.03
N PHE A 21 -2.09 1.88 5.75
CA PHE A 21 -2.92 2.89 5.07
C PHE A 21 -4.29 2.35 4.65
N HIS A 22 -4.43 1.05 4.41
CA HIS A 22 -5.74 0.41 4.26
C HIS A 22 -6.58 0.56 5.53
N GLU A 23 -6.01 0.30 6.72
CA GLU A 23 -6.68 0.47 8.02
C GLU A 23 -7.09 1.94 8.27
N LEU A 24 -6.37 2.90 7.72
CA LEU A 24 -6.72 4.33 7.73
C LEU A 24 -7.76 4.74 6.68
N GLY A 25 -8.31 3.79 5.91
CA GLY A 25 -9.36 4.03 4.91
C GLY A 25 -8.88 4.60 3.59
N TRP A 26 -7.60 4.40 3.24
CA TRP A 26 -7.08 4.80 1.94
C TRP A 26 -7.37 3.74 0.88
N GLU A 27 -7.52 4.20 -0.37
CA GLU A 27 -7.54 3.34 -1.54
C GLU A 27 -6.09 3.07 -1.96
N ILE A 28 -5.65 1.82 -1.86
CA ILE A 28 -4.27 1.41 -2.13
C ILE A 28 -4.19 0.70 -3.48
N HIS A 29 -3.20 1.06 -4.30
CA HIS A 29 -2.82 0.33 -5.49
C HIS A 29 -1.37 -0.17 -5.32
N GLY A 30 -1.18 -1.48 -5.28
CA GLY A 30 0.16 -2.10 -5.22
C GLY A 30 0.71 -2.38 -6.62
N MET A 31 2.01 -2.21 -6.81
CA MET A 31 2.73 -2.60 -8.02
C MET A 31 4.05 -3.30 -7.64
N ASP A 32 4.20 -4.51 -8.14
CA ASP A 32 5.42 -5.32 -8.05
C ASP A 32 5.86 -5.73 -9.47
N SER A 33 7.16 -6.04 -9.66
CA SER A 33 7.74 -6.48 -10.94
C SER A 33 7.51 -7.95 -11.23
#